data_AF-A0A924UU71-F1
#
_entry.id   AF-A0A924UU71-F1
#
_cell.length_a   1.000
_cell.length_b   1.000
_cell.length_c   1.000
_cell.angle_alpha   90.00
_cell.angle_beta   90.00
_cell.angle_gamma   90.00
#
_symmetry.space_group_name_H-M   'P 1'
#
loop_
_entity.id
_entity.type
_entity.pdbx_description
1 polymer ?
#
loop_
_entity_poly.entity_id
_entity_poly.type
_entity_poly.pdbx_seq_one_letter_code
_entity_poly.pdbx_strand_id
1 'polypeptide(L)' 'MPSSQIVINANSETDLLVRKDAINAINAMPTDQLKRLSKLVKSPKAKNYLSSDLQFAILSQFL' A
#
# COMPACT_ATOMS: atom_id res chain seq x y z
N MET A 1 -19.26 -2.10 17.35
CA MET A 1 -18.61 -2.09 16.01
C MET A 1 -17.27 -2.78 16.14
N PRO A 2 -16.84 -3.62 15.18
CA PRO A 2 -15.52 -4.22 15.23
C PRO A 2 -14.46 -3.12 15.16
N SER A 3 -13.51 -3.14 16.10
CA SER A 3 -12.39 -2.19 16.15
C SER A 3 -11.09 -2.95 16.39
N SER A 4 -10.03 -2.55 15.70
CA SER A 4 -8.67 -3.07 15.88
C SER A 4 -7.69 -1.91 15.81
N GLN A 5 -6.56 -2.03 16.49
CA GLN A 5 -5.48 -1.05 16.45
C GLN A 5 -4.36 -1.57 15.55
N ILE A 6 -3.90 -0.73 14.61
CA ILE A 6 -2.77 -1.01 13.73
C ILE A 6 -1.63 -0.04 14.11
N VAL A 7 -0.43 -0.57 14.34
CA VAL A 7 0.77 0.24 14.60
C VAL A 7 1.46 0.55 13.27
N ILE A 8 1.73 1.83 13.01
CA ILE A 8 2.43 2.28 11.80
C ILE A 8 3.84 2.71 12.21
N ASN A 9 4.84 2.00 11.71
CA ASN A 9 6.26 2.30 11.95
C ASN A 9 6.83 3.13 10.80
N ALA A 10 7.61 4.15 11.12
CA ALA A 10 8.23 5.08 10.18
C ALA A 10 9.58 5.57 10.71
N ASN A 11 10.46 6.02 9.81
CA ASN A 11 11.80 6.49 10.16
C ASN A 11 11.87 8.00 10.43
N SER A 12 10.82 8.74 10.09
CA SER A 12 10.67 10.19 10.33
C SER A 12 9.20 10.58 10.40
N GLU A 13 8.90 11.80 10.84
CA GLU A 13 7.53 12.31 10.91
C GLU A 13 6.88 12.43 9.52
N THR A 14 7.64 12.89 8.51
CA THR A 14 7.15 12.97 7.13
C THR A 14 6.82 11.58 6.56
N ASP A 15 7.69 10.59 6.82
CA ASP A 15 7.44 9.19 6.41
C ASP A 15 6.21 8.62 7.13
N LEU A 16 6.02 8.96 8.40
CA LEU A 16 4.83 8.56 9.17
C LEU A 16 3.55 9.12 8.55
N LEU A 17 3.56 10.39 8.16
CA LEU A 17 2.41 11.03 7.54
C LEU A 17 2.03 10.35 6.21
N VAL A 18 3.00 10.14 5.32
CA VAL A 18 2.78 9.48 4.03
C VAL A 18 2.25 8.06 4.21
N ARG A 19 2.81 7.29 5.14
CA ARG A 19 2.34 5.93 5.46
C ARG A 19 0.93 5.92 6.02
N LYS A 20 0.61 6.87 6.91
CA LYS A 20 -0.72 7.00 7.50
C LYS A 20 -1.77 7.29 6.45
N ASP A 21 -1.49 8.22 5.54
CA ASP A 21 -2.42 8.58 4.46
C ASP A 21 -2.65 7.39 3.51
N ALA A 22 -1.59 6.66 3.14
CA ALA A 22 -1.69 5.46 2.33
C ALA A 22 -2.52 4.35 3.01
N ILE A 23 -2.30 4.09 4.30
CA ILE A 23 -3.05 3.07 5.06
C ILE A 23 -4.52 3.48 5.21
N ASN A 24 -4.81 4.76 5.42
CA ASN A 24 -6.19 5.26 5.48
C ASN A 24 -6.93 5.03 4.16
N ALA A 25 -6.28 5.34 3.03
CA ALA A 25 -6.85 5.09 1.70
C ALA A 25 -7.10 3.58 1.45
N ILE A 26 -6.17 2.73 1.86
CA ILE A 26 -6.32 1.26 1.77
C ILE A 26 -7.49 0.79 2.65
N ASN A 27 -7.59 1.27 3.90
CA ASN A 27 -8.63 0.85 4.83
C ASN A 27 -10.05 1.25 4.40
N ALA A 28 -10.18 2.26 3.54
CA ALA A 28 -11.46 2.66 2.95
C ALA A 28 -11.92 1.72 1.80
N MET A 29 -11.07 0.81 1.33
CA MET A 29 -11.40 -0.10 0.23
C MET A 29 -12.35 -1.23 0.64
N PRO A 30 -13.24 -1.68 -0.26
CA PRO A 30 -14.03 -2.90 -0.07
C PRO A 30 -13.18 -4.14 0.24
N THR A 31 -13.75 -5.08 1.01
CA THR A 31 -13.03 -6.29 1.46
C THR A 31 -12.52 -7.18 0.31
N ASP A 32 -13.23 -7.26 -0.81
CA ASP A 32 -12.80 -8.01 -1.99
C ASP A 32 -11.58 -7.36 -2.66
N GLN A 33 -11.51 -6.03 -2.71
CA GLN A 33 -10.34 -5.30 -3.19
C GLN A 33 -9.15 -5.50 -2.25
N LEU A 34 -9.36 -5.42 -0.93
CA LEU A 34 -8.33 -5.71 0.07
C LEU A 34 -7.74 -7.13 -0.08
N LYS A 35 -8.59 -8.13 -0.38
CA LYS A 35 -8.14 -9.50 -0.66
C LYS A 35 -7.25 -9.57 -1.90
N ARG A 36 -7.57 -8.84 -2.98
CA ARG A 36 -6.75 -8.78 -4.19
C ARG A 36 -5.43 -8.05 -3.92
N LEU A 37 -5.46 -6.94 -3.19
CA LEU A 37 -4.26 -6.20 -2.79
C LEU A 37 -3.32 -7.07 -1.94
N SER A 38 -3.87 -7.83 -0.98
CA SER A 38 -3.10 -8.78 -0.17
C SER A 38 -2.37 -9.84 -1.00
N LYS A 39 -2.93 -10.26 -2.14
CA LYS A 39 -2.24 -11.15 -3.09
C LYS A 39 -1.14 -10.42 -3.85
N LEU A 40 -1.41 -9.21 -4.32
CA LEU A 40 -0.44 -8.39 -5.07
C LEU A 40 0.79 -8.06 -4.23
N VAL A 41 0.63 -7.61 -2.99
CA VAL A 41 1.76 -7.27 -2.10
C VAL A 41 2.64 -8.47 -1.75
N LYS A 42 2.15 -9.70 -1.95
CA LYS A 42 2.95 -10.94 -1.78
C LYS A 42 3.72 -11.33 -3.05
N SER A 43 3.35 -10.79 -4.21
CA SER A 43 4.01 -11.09 -5.49
C SER A 43 5.38 -10.41 -5.56
N PRO A 44 6.49 -11.16 -5.76
CA PRO A 44 7.82 -10.57 -5.93
C PRO A 44 7.86 -9.59 -7.11
N LYS A 45 7.17 -9.92 -8.22
CA LYS A 45 7.08 -9.06 -9.40
C LYS A 45 6.44 -7.72 -9.05
N ALA A 46 5.32 -7.73 -8.31
CA ALA A 46 4.66 -6.49 -7.91
C ALA A 46 5.54 -5.65 -6.97
N LYS A 47 6.23 -6.30 -6.01
CA LYS A 47 7.19 -5.61 -5.14
C LYS A 47 8.32 -4.94 -5.93
N ASN A 48 8.84 -5.59 -6.97
CA ASN A 48 9.87 -5.00 -7.82
C ASN A 48 9.36 -3.73 -8.48
N TYR A 49 8.18 -3.77 -9.12
CA TYR A 49 7.59 -2.59 -9.74
C TYR A 49 7.33 -1.43 -8.76
N LEU A 50 7.04 -1.72 -7.49
CA LEU A 50 6.84 -0.71 -6.45
C LEU A 50 8.14 -0.20 -5.83
N SER A 51 9.28 -0.86 -6.08
CA SER A 51 10.57 -0.54 -5.45
C SER A 51 11.39 0.52 -6.18
N SER A 52 10.95 0.94 -7.37
CA SER A 52 11.67 1.91 -8.21
C SER A 52 10.69 2.84 -8.89
N ASP A 53 10.95 4.15 -8.84
CA ASP A 53 10.12 5.18 -9.46
C ASP A 53 9.93 4.94 -10.98
N LEU A 54 11.00 4.52 -11.66
CA LEU A 54 10.94 4.21 -13.09
C LEU A 54 10.02 3.02 -13.38
N GLN A 55 10.14 1.94 -12.60
CA GLN A 55 9.30 0.77 -12.78
C GLN A 55 7.85 1.08 -12.41
N PHE A 56 7.63 1.87 -11.36
CA PHE A 56 6.30 2.29 -10.97
C PHE A 56 5.66 3.20 -12.02
N ALA A 57 6.42 4.11 -12.63
CA ALA A 57 5.95 4.95 -13.73
C ALA A 57 5.50 4.10 -14.93
N ILE A 58 6.25 3.05 -15.28
CA ILE A 58 5.86 2.10 -16.32
C ILE A 58 4.55 1.39 -15.92
N LEU A 59 4.47 0.85 -14.71
CA LEU A 59 3.27 0.15 -14.23
C LEU A 59 2.03 1.05 -14.28
N SER A 60 2.18 2.32 -13.89
CA SER A 60 1.10 3.30 -13.82
C SER A 60 0.52 3.67 -15.19
N GLN A 61 1.23 3.38 -16.29
CA GLN A 61 0.70 3.58 -17.65
C GLN A 61 -0.30 2.48 -18.07
N PHE A 62 -0.31 1.34 -17.37
CA PHE A 62 -1.16 0.19 -17.68
C PHE A 62 -2.32 -0.03 -16.69
N LEU A 63 -2.37 0.76 -15.62
CA LEU A 63 -3.42 0.73 -14.60
C LEU A 63 -4.46 1.82 -14.87
#